data_AF-A0A4Q7XHH4-F1
#
_entry.id   AF-A0A4Q7XHH4-F1
#
_cell.length_a   1.000
_cell.length_b   1.000
_cell.length_c   1.000
_cell.angle_alpha   90.00
_cell.angle_beta   90.00
_cell.angle_gamma   90.00
#
_symmetry.space_group_name_H-M   'P 1'
#
loop_
_entity.id
_entity.type
_entity.pdbx_description
1 polymer ?
#
loop_
_entity_poly.entity_id
_entity_poly.type
_entity_poly.pdbx_seq_one_letter_code
_entity_poly.pdbx_strand_id
1 'polypeptide(L)'
;MTIEHVAVTALGVEVVIMVLARLGTERRHWNHHKRRGPVPVKRDDITLVSAALYALAAVAMAVGALMARVELSLSAVGTFALFGVLLPAFAANSVLVMATRGRPETVTWWQRGIACAIAAGGGLVSVGLVG
;
A
#
# COMPACT_ATOMS: atom_id res chain seq x y z
N MET A 1 9.70 9.21 -20.36
CA MET A 1 9.22 9.33 -18.97
C MET A 1 10.39 9.01 -18.07
N THR A 2 10.83 9.90 -17.17
CA THR A 2 11.95 9.62 -16.25
C THR A 2 11.50 8.77 -15.07
N ILE A 3 12.44 8.13 -14.37
CA ILE A 3 12.14 7.26 -13.21
C ILE A 3 11.42 8.05 -12.11
N GLU A 4 11.78 9.32 -11.90
CA GLU A 4 11.11 10.22 -10.97
C GLU A 4 9.63 10.40 -11.31
N HIS A 5 9.29 10.62 -12.60
CA HIS A 5 7.90 10.77 -13.04
C HIS A 5 7.09 9.48 -12.79
N VAL A 6 7.72 8.31 -12.95
CA VAL A 6 7.10 7.02 -12.64
C VAL A 6 6.85 6.91 -11.13
N ALA A 7 7.79 7.35 -10.31
CA ALA A 7 7.67 7.31 -8.86
C ALA A 7 6.62 8.27 -8.30
N VAL A 8 6.55 9.48 -8.81
CA VAL A 8 5.49 10.44 -8.45
C VAL A 8 4.12 9.92 -8.87
N THR A 9 4.03 9.31 -10.06
CA THR A 9 2.77 8.73 -10.53
C THR A 9 2.33 7.55 -9.66
N ALA A 10 3.25 6.65 -9.32
CA ALA A 10 2.99 5.51 -8.44
C ALA A 10 2.51 5.98 -7.06
N LEU A 11 3.19 6.97 -6.47
CA LEU A 11 2.79 7.58 -5.20
C LEU A 11 1.39 8.21 -5.28
N GLY A 12 1.09 8.93 -6.36
CA GLY A 12 -0.25 9.48 -6.59
C GLY A 12 -1.32 8.39 -6.63
N VAL A 13 -1.05 7.28 -7.31
CA VAL A 13 -1.96 6.12 -7.38
C VAL A 13 -2.16 5.49 -6.00
N GLU A 14 -1.09 5.29 -5.22
CA GLU A 14 -1.16 4.73 -3.86
C GLU A 14 -2.04 5.58 -2.94
N VAL A 15 -1.84 6.90 -2.96
CA VAL A 15 -2.66 7.85 -2.18
C VAL A 15 -4.13 7.77 -2.59
N VAL A 16 -4.43 7.76 -3.90
CA VAL A 16 -5.81 7.63 -4.39
C VAL A 16 -6.45 6.32 -3.92
N ILE A 17 -5.73 5.20 -3.98
CA ILE A 17 -6.20 3.90 -3.49
C ILE A 17 -6.54 3.96 -2.00
N MET A 18 -5.66 4.55 -1.18
CA MET A 18 -5.87 4.69 0.25
C MET A 18 -7.10 5.57 0.57
N VAL A 19 -7.26 6.69 -0.13
CA VAL A 19 -8.42 7.59 0.02
C VAL A 19 -9.71 6.87 -0.36
N LEU A 20 -9.73 6.16 -1.49
CA LEU A 20 -10.89 5.38 -1.92
C LEU A 20 -11.26 4.28 -0.92
N ALA A 21 -10.25 3.61 -0.34
CA ALA A 21 -10.49 2.60 0.68
C ALA A 21 -11.09 3.20 1.94
N ARG A 22 -10.58 4.35 2.41
CA ARG A 22 -11.13 5.07 3.57
C ARG A 22 -12.57 5.53 3.34
N LEU A 23 -12.86 6.11 2.18
CA LEU A 23 -14.23 6.48 1.82
C LEU A 23 -15.14 5.25 1.74
N GLY A 24 -14.63 4.12 1.25
CA GLY A 24 -15.35 2.85 1.22
C GLY A 24 -15.69 2.30 2.60
N THR A 25 -14.75 2.35 3.55
CA THR A 25 -14.96 1.89 4.93
C THR A 25 -15.91 2.82 5.68
N GLU A 26 -15.75 4.14 5.55
CA GLU A 26 -16.65 5.14 6.15
C GLU A 26 -18.08 5.01 5.60
N ARG A 27 -18.26 4.83 4.29
CA ARG A 27 -19.59 4.57 3.68
C ARG A 27 -20.23 3.30 4.23
N ARG A 28 -19.46 2.24 4.47
CA ARG A 28 -19.98 0.99 5.07
C ARG A 28 -20.38 1.19 6.53
N HIS A 29 -19.57 1.92 7.30
CA HIS A 29 -19.89 2.25 8.67
C HIS A 29 -21.19 3.07 8.77
N TRP A 30 -21.35 4.06 7.89
CA TRP A 30 -22.57 4.85 7.76
C TRP A 30 -23.80 4.01 7.38
N ASN A 31 -23.64 3.09 6.43
CA ASN A 31 -24.73 2.18 6.03
C ASN A 31 -25.12 1.23 7.17
N HIS A 32 -24.17 0.73 7.95
CA HIS A 32 -24.45 -0.07 9.14
C HIS A 32 -25.17 0.75 10.22
N HIS A 33 -24.73 1.99 10.47
CA HIS A 33 -25.41 2.90 11.40
C HIS A 33 -26.88 3.15 11.00
N LYS A 34 -27.16 3.23 9.70
CA LYS A 34 -28.52 3.31 9.14
C LYS A 34 -29.27 1.97 9.09
N ARG A 35 -28.74 0.90 9.70
CA ARG A 35 -29.26 -0.49 9.67
C ARG A 35 -29.42 -1.07 8.27
N ARG A 36 -28.65 -0.59 7.29
CA ARG A 36 -28.69 -1.02 5.88
C ARG A 36 -27.49 -1.90 5.48
N GLY A 37 -26.75 -2.45 6.45
CA GLY A 37 -25.57 -3.27 6.15
C GLY A 37 -25.01 -4.06 7.34
N PRO A 38 -24.13 -5.03 7.06
CA PRO A 38 -23.48 -5.88 8.06
C PRO A 38 -22.59 -5.06 9.01
N VAL A 39 -22.35 -5.60 10.22
CA VAL A 39 -21.51 -4.97 11.26
C VAL A 39 -20.07 -4.83 10.75
N PRO A 40 -19.44 -3.63 10.86
CA PRO A 40 -18.04 -3.43 10.54
C PRO A 40 -17.14 -4.31 11.40
N VAL A 41 -16.14 -4.95 10.78
CA VAL A 41 -15.19 -5.81 11.50
C VAL A 41 -13.96 -4.98 11.86
N LYS A 42 -13.29 -5.27 12.98
CA LYS A 42 -12.03 -4.59 13.34
C LYS A 42 -10.94 -4.69 12.24
N ARG A 43 -11.01 -5.74 11.41
CA ARG A 43 -10.15 -5.96 10.23
C ARG A 43 -10.54 -5.11 9.00
N ASP A 44 -11.60 -4.32 9.07
CA ASP A 44 -11.90 -3.26 8.08
C ASP A 44 -11.01 -2.02 8.28
N ASP A 45 -10.25 -1.94 9.37
CA ASP A 45 -9.31 -0.85 9.56
C ASP A 45 -8.14 -0.97 8.58
N ILE A 46 -8.06 0.00 7.67
CA ILE A 46 -7.01 0.12 6.65
C ILE A 46 -5.61 0.25 7.26
N THR A 47 -5.52 0.65 8.54
CA THR A 47 -4.24 0.80 9.25
C THR A 47 -3.66 -0.51 9.77
N LEU A 48 -4.49 -1.57 9.87
CA LEU A 48 -4.04 -2.92 10.25
C LEU A 48 -3.42 -3.65 9.05
N VAL A 49 -2.23 -3.19 8.66
CA VAL A 49 -1.43 -3.77 7.58
C VAL A 49 -0.71 -5.03 8.06
N SER A 50 -0.73 -6.08 7.23
CA SER A 50 0.04 -7.30 7.52
C SER A 50 1.55 -7.04 7.46
N ALA A 51 2.30 -7.55 8.43
CA ALA A 51 3.77 -7.49 8.45
C ALA A 51 4.40 -8.03 7.16
N ALA A 52 3.75 -8.98 6.50
CA ALA A 52 4.21 -9.53 5.22
C ALA A 52 4.28 -8.48 4.09
N LEU A 53 3.34 -7.53 4.06
CA LEU A 53 3.34 -6.48 3.03
C LEU A 53 4.46 -5.47 3.26
N TYR A 54 4.72 -5.10 4.52
CA TYR A 54 5.88 -4.28 4.87
C TYR A 54 7.21 -4.97 4.52
N ALA A 55 7.34 -6.26 4.85
CA ALA A 55 8.53 -7.02 4.51
C ALA A 55 8.76 -7.08 2.99
N LEU A 56 7.70 -7.29 2.21
CA LEU A 56 7.78 -7.36 0.76
C LEU A 56 8.18 -6.00 0.15
N ALA A 57 7.57 -4.92 0.62
CA ALA A 57 7.92 -3.56 0.19
C ALA A 57 9.38 -3.21 0.55
N ALA A 58 9.81 -3.54 1.77
CA ALA A 58 11.19 -3.32 2.22
C ALA A 58 12.22 -4.11 1.41
N VAL A 59 11.95 -5.37 1.10
CA VAL A 59 12.83 -6.20 0.26
C VAL A 59 12.92 -5.62 -1.16
N ALA A 60 11.78 -5.26 -1.76
CA ALA A 60 11.76 -4.68 -3.10
C ALA A 60 12.50 -3.34 -3.18
N MET A 61 12.30 -2.48 -2.19
CA MET A 61 13.03 -1.22 -2.05
C MET A 61 14.53 -1.46 -1.89
N ALA A 62 14.95 -2.37 -1.01
CA ALA A 62 16.36 -2.67 -0.78
C ALA A 62 17.04 -3.19 -2.06
N VAL A 63 16.37 -4.08 -2.81
CA VAL A 63 16.86 -4.59 -4.10
C VAL A 63 17.02 -3.45 -5.11
N GLY A 64 16.02 -2.57 -5.21
CA GLY A 64 16.09 -1.42 -6.12
C GLY A 64 17.21 -0.44 -5.76
N ALA A 65 17.37 -0.12 -4.47
CA ALA A 65 18.41 0.78 -3.98
C ALA A 65 19.82 0.21 -4.22
N LEU A 66 20.01 -1.10 -4.04
CA LEU A 66 21.26 -1.80 -4.35
C LEU A 66 21.60 -1.72 -5.85
N MET A 67 20.61 -1.94 -6.72
CA MET A 67 20.83 -1.90 -8.17
C MET A 67 21.13 -0.49 -8.68
N ALA A 68 20.49 0.52 -8.10
CA ALA A 68 20.70 1.92 -8.44
C ALA A 68 21.92 2.56 -7.74
N ARG A 69 22.61 1.82 -6.86
CA ARG A 69 23.78 2.29 -6.09
C ARG A 69 23.52 3.60 -5.33
N VAL A 70 22.35 3.69 -4.70
CA VAL A 70 21.94 4.90 -3.98
C VAL A 70 22.84 5.12 -2.76
N GLU A 71 23.29 6.36 -2.56
CA GLU A 71 23.99 6.76 -1.35
C GLU A 71 23.03 6.81 -0.15
N LEU A 72 23.37 6.06 0.90
CA LEU A 72 22.57 5.98 2.12
C LEU A 72 22.76 7.22 2.99
N SER A 73 22.07 8.30 2.62
CA SER A 73 21.89 9.47 3.48
C SER A 73 20.70 9.28 4.43
N LEU A 74 20.67 10.01 5.55
CA LEU A 74 19.52 9.97 6.47
C LEU A 74 18.22 10.38 5.76
N SER A 75 18.31 11.32 4.81
CA SER A 75 17.17 11.72 3.98
C SER A 75 16.70 10.59 3.07
N ALA A 76 17.62 9.87 2.42
CA ALA A 76 17.29 8.71 1.60
C ALA A 76 16.58 7.61 2.40
N VAL A 77 17.08 7.32 3.60
CA VAL A 77 16.47 6.34 4.51
C VAL A 77 15.05 6.76 4.91
N GLY A 78 14.84 8.05 5.22
CA GLY A 78 13.50 8.58 5.50
C GLY A 78 12.54 8.44 4.32
N THR A 79 13.00 8.77 3.11
CA THR A 79 12.22 8.63 1.87
C THR A 79 11.86 7.17 1.61
N PHE A 80 12.81 6.24 1.76
CA PHE A 80 12.56 4.81 1.60
C PHE A 80 11.61 4.24 2.65
N ALA A 81 11.75 4.62 3.91
CA ALA A 81 10.84 4.18 4.96
C ALA A 81 9.40 4.64 4.68
N LEU A 82 9.21 5.91 4.33
CA LEU A 82 7.89 6.48 4.08
C LEU A 82 7.28 5.98 2.77
N PHE A 83 7.99 6.13 1.66
CA PHE A 83 7.44 5.95 0.32
C PHE A 83 7.80 4.62 -0.32
N GLY A 84 8.84 3.94 0.17
CA GLY A 84 9.22 2.61 -0.29
C GLY A 84 8.67 1.47 0.55
N VAL A 85 8.24 1.74 1.79
CA VAL A 85 7.80 0.68 2.70
C VAL A 85 6.43 0.95 3.28
N LEU A 86 6.23 2.10 3.94
CA LEU A 86 4.98 2.40 4.61
C LEU A 86 3.84 2.60 3.61
N LEU A 87 3.97 3.56 2.69
CA LEU A 87 2.92 3.90 1.73
C LEU A 87 2.48 2.71 0.85
N PRO A 88 3.42 1.95 0.23
CA PRO A 88 3.05 0.83 -0.63
C PRO A 88 2.34 -0.30 0.13
N ALA A 89 2.73 -0.55 1.38
CA ALA A 89 2.11 -1.55 2.20
C ALA A 89 0.70 -1.13 2.66
N PHE A 90 0.49 0.15 2.98
CA PHE A 90 -0.86 0.69 3.24
C PHE A 90 -1.75 0.64 2.00
N ALA A 91 -1.22 0.98 0.83
CA ALA A 91 -1.95 0.92 -0.44
C ALA A 91 -2.35 -0.52 -0.80
N ALA A 92 -1.42 -1.48 -0.65
CA ALA A 92 -1.68 -2.89 -0.84
C ALA A 92 -2.76 -3.42 0.13
N ASN A 93 -2.69 -3.05 1.42
CA ASN A 93 -3.70 -3.42 2.40
C ASN A 93 -5.07 -2.81 2.07
N SER A 94 -5.09 -1.56 1.61
CA SER A 94 -6.30 -0.85 1.19
C SER A 94 -7.03 -1.60 0.07
N VAL A 95 -6.32 -2.15 -0.91
CA VAL A 95 -6.90 -3.00 -1.95
C VAL A 95 -7.54 -4.26 -1.36
N LEU A 96 -6.85 -4.94 -0.44
CA LEU A 96 -7.38 -6.15 0.21
C LEU A 96 -8.64 -5.85 1.02
N VAL A 97 -8.65 -4.76 1.81
CA VAL A 97 -9.81 -4.34 2.61
C VAL A 97 -11.00 -3.94 1.73
N MET A 98 -10.76 -3.23 0.62
CA MET A 98 -11.81 -2.91 -0.35
C MET A 98 -12.42 -4.16 -0.97
N ALA A 99 -11.56 -5.08 -1.42
CA ALA A 99 -11.94 -6.31 -2.11
C ALA A 99 -12.70 -7.29 -1.21
N THR A 100 -12.31 -7.38 0.06
CA THR A 100 -12.82 -8.44 0.97
C THR A 100 -13.76 -7.96 2.05
N ARG A 101 -13.94 -6.64 2.19
CA ARG A 101 -14.74 -6.06 3.26
C ARG A 101 -14.32 -6.54 4.65
N GLY A 102 -13.00 -6.55 4.87
CA GLY A 102 -12.42 -6.93 6.16
C GLY A 102 -12.54 -8.43 6.49
N ARG A 103 -12.96 -9.27 5.53
CA ARG A 103 -13.00 -10.74 5.65
C ARG A 103 -11.78 -11.35 4.94
N PRO A 104 -10.62 -11.48 5.60
CA PRO A 104 -9.38 -11.95 4.95
C PRO A 104 -9.48 -13.40 4.43
N GLU A 105 -10.52 -14.13 4.84
CA GLU A 105 -10.78 -15.52 4.48
C GLU A 105 -11.37 -15.65 3.07
N THR A 106 -11.97 -14.57 2.55
CA THR A 106 -12.52 -14.53 1.19
C THR A 106 -11.55 -13.95 0.17
N VAL A 107 -10.28 -13.76 0.55
CA VAL A 107 -9.27 -13.18 -0.35
C VAL A 107 -8.90 -14.22 -1.41
N THR A 108 -9.20 -13.91 -2.66
CA THR A 108 -8.77 -14.74 -3.80
C THR A 108 -7.26 -14.63 -4.01
N TRP A 109 -6.64 -15.66 -4.58
CA TRP A 109 -5.20 -15.64 -4.87
C TRP A 109 -4.81 -14.46 -5.78
N TRP A 110 -5.65 -14.11 -6.75
CA TRP A 110 -5.46 -12.94 -7.61
C TRP A 110 -5.42 -11.61 -6.85
N GLN A 111 -6.31 -11.42 -5.86
CA GLN A 111 -6.32 -10.21 -5.04
C GLN A 111 -5.08 -10.11 -4.13
N ARG A 112 -4.60 -11.25 -3.60
CA ARG A 112 -3.29 -11.32 -2.91
C ARG A 112 -2.16 -10.95 -3.86
N GLY A 113 -2.18 -11.48 -5.08
CA GLY A 113 -1.20 -11.19 -6.12
C GLY A 113 -1.11 -9.69 -6.41
N ILE A 114 -2.25 -9.01 -6.60
CA ILE A 114 -2.32 -7.57 -6.84
C ILE A 114 -1.77 -6.78 -5.65
N ALA A 115 -2.15 -7.13 -4.42
CA ALA A 115 -1.63 -6.46 -3.23
C ALA A 115 -0.10 -6.63 -3.09
N CYS A 116 0.42 -7.84 -3.35
CA CYS A 116 1.86 -8.08 -3.38
C CYS A 116 2.55 -7.27 -4.49
N ALA A 117 1.95 -7.18 -5.68
CA ALA A 117 2.49 -6.41 -6.79
C ALA A 117 2.53 -4.91 -6.49
N ILE A 118 1.52 -4.36 -5.80
CA ILE A 118 1.51 -2.97 -5.35
C ILE A 118 2.60 -2.73 -4.31
N ALA A 119 2.71 -3.60 -3.29
CA ALA A 119 3.75 -3.47 -2.28
C ALA A 119 5.17 -3.56 -2.87
N ALA A 120 5.40 -4.55 -3.75
CA ALA A 120 6.69 -4.72 -4.44
C ALA A 120 6.99 -3.54 -5.37
N GLY A 121 5.99 -3.13 -6.16
CA GLY A 121 6.10 -2.09 -7.16
C GLY A 121 6.41 -0.74 -6.52
N GLY A 122 5.65 -0.34 -5.51
CA GLY A 122 5.89 0.90 -4.77
C GLY A 122 7.26 0.92 -4.11
N GLY A 123 7.67 -0.20 -3.49
CA GLY A 123 9.01 -0.33 -2.92
C GLY A 123 10.12 -0.14 -3.94
N LEU A 124 10.05 -0.82 -5.08
CA LEU A 124 11.07 -0.74 -6.11
C LEU A 124 11.11 0.63 -6.80
N VAL A 125 9.94 1.23 -7.04
CA VAL A 125 9.81 2.52 -7.73
C VAL A 125 10.23 3.69 -6.84
N SER A 126 10.11 3.58 -5.52
CA SER A 126 10.50 4.63 -4.56
C SER A 126 11.97 5.03 -4.65
N VAL A 127 12.83 4.18 -5.22
CA VAL A 127 14.25 4.45 -5.52
C VAL A 127 14.42 5.65 -6.45
N GLY A 128 13.46 5.85 -7.35
CA GLY A 128 13.40 7.02 -8.23
C GLY A 128 13.08 8.34 -7.55
N LEU A 129 12.80 8.35 -6.25
CA LEU A 129 12.58 9.59 -5.47
C LEU A 129 13.86 10.10 -4.80
N VAL A 130 14.94 9.31 -4.85
CA VAL A 130 16.21 9.61 -4.17
C VAL A 130 17.36 9.81 -5.18
N GLY A 131 17.23 9.26 -6.40
CA GLY A 131 18.23 9.34 -7.47
C GLY A 131 18.00 10.48 -8.45
#